data_AF-M6BU31-F1
#
_entry.id   AF-M6BU31-F1
#
_cell.length_a   1.000
_cell.length_b   1.000
_cell.length_c   1.000
_cell.angle_alpha   90.00
_cell.angle_beta   90.00
_cell.angle_gamma   90.00
#
_symmetry.space_group_name_H-M   'P 1'
#
loop_
_entity.id
_entity.type
_entity.pdbx_description
1 polymer ?
#
loop_
_entity_poly.entity_id
_entity_poly.type
_entity_poly.pdbx_seq_one_letter_code
_entity_poly.pdbx_strand_id
1 'polypeptide(L)'
;MESITLRVILGVVQKIWEGDTSFLAHLGEIFELLAGLKNESKRVEIFQKLFLYIFNVREIKPTEITNLLSHSKINRDYEDLAMTTAEKLRKEGEIKGEFKGKIETARNMFKEGFELDVVLRITELTEQDLKDHGVI
;
A
#
# COMPACT_ATOMS: atom_id res chain seq x y z
N MET A 1 -27.50 3.07 1.13
CA MET A 1 -26.13 3.47 1.54
C MET A 1 -25.11 2.37 1.30
N GLU A 2 -25.36 1.11 1.65
CA GLU A 2 -24.48 -0.03 1.30
C GLU A 2 -24.19 -0.17 -0.21
N SER A 3 -25.16 0.22 -1.05
CA SER A 3 -25.05 0.22 -2.51
C SER A 3 -23.88 1.07 -3.06
N ILE A 4 -23.51 2.18 -2.41
CA ILE A 4 -22.42 3.05 -2.89
C ILE A 4 -21.06 2.43 -2.61
N THR A 5 -20.82 1.98 -1.37
CA THR A 5 -19.56 1.32 -1.01
C THR A 5 -19.32 0.06 -1.85
N LEU A 6 -20.36 -0.75 -2.07
CA LEU A 6 -20.25 -1.94 -2.91
C LEU A 6 -19.93 -1.60 -4.37
N ARG A 7 -20.57 -0.57 -4.95
CA ARG A 7 -20.29 -0.11 -6.32
C ARG A 7 -18.85 0.40 -6.47
N VAL A 8 -18.35 1.16 -5.49
CA VAL A 8 -16.97 1.66 -5.49
C VAL A 8 -15.98 0.52 -5.46
N ILE A 9 -16.16 -0.44 -4.53
CA ILE A 9 -15.29 -1.61 -4.42
C ILE A 9 -15.31 -2.44 -5.70
N LEU A 10 -16.51 -2.78 -6.18
CA LEU A 10 -16.65 -3.63 -7.36
C LEU A 10 -16.09 -2.94 -8.62
N GLY A 11 -16.35 -1.64 -8.80
CA GLY A 11 -15.85 -0.88 -9.94
C GLY A 11 -14.32 -0.85 -9.99
N VAL A 12 -13.66 -0.61 -8.86
CA VAL A 12 -12.19 -0.66 -8.80
C VAL A 12 -11.69 -2.08 -9.03
N VAL A 13 -12.22 -3.10 -8.36
CA VAL A 13 -11.77 -4.49 -8.50
C VAL A 13 -11.88 -4.98 -9.95
N GLN A 14 -12.96 -4.63 -10.65
CA GLN A 14 -13.16 -5.03 -12.05
C GLN A 14 -12.17 -4.39 -13.01
N LYS A 15 -11.78 -3.13 -12.75
CA LYS A 15 -10.94 -2.36 -13.67
C LYS A 15 -9.48 -2.24 -13.25
N ILE A 16 -9.09 -2.78 -12.09
CA ILE A 16 -7.72 -2.66 -11.53
C ILE A 16 -6.65 -3.26 -12.45
N TRP A 17 -7.02 -4.16 -13.38
CA TRP A 17 -6.08 -4.78 -14.32
C TRP A 17 -6.10 -4.13 -15.72
N GLU A 18 -6.96 -3.12 -15.95
CA GLU A 18 -6.98 -2.37 -17.21
C GLU A 18 -5.78 -1.44 -17.35
N GLY A 19 -5.45 -0.98 -18.57
CA GLY A 19 -4.35 -0.02 -18.75
C GLY A 19 -4.57 1.28 -17.97
N ASP A 20 -3.48 1.95 -17.56
CA ASP A 20 -3.50 3.11 -16.65
C ASP A 20 -4.49 4.20 -17.08
N THR A 21 -4.53 4.54 -18.36
CA THR A 21 -5.48 5.54 -18.88
C THR A 21 -6.94 5.15 -18.64
N SER A 22 -7.31 3.89 -18.88
CA SER A 22 -8.68 3.41 -18.68
C SER A 22 -9.04 3.36 -17.20
N PHE A 23 -8.10 2.86 -16.39
CA PHE A 23 -8.27 2.77 -14.96
C PHE A 23 -8.42 4.16 -14.30
N LEU A 24 -7.53 5.11 -14.63
CA LEU A 24 -7.56 6.48 -14.09
C LEU A 24 -8.82 7.24 -14.51
N ALA A 25 -9.29 7.06 -15.74
CA ALA A 25 -10.57 7.64 -16.18
C ALA A 25 -11.74 7.11 -15.32
N HIS A 26 -11.80 5.80 -15.09
CA HIS A 26 -12.82 5.21 -14.23
C HIS A 26 -12.70 5.65 -12.76
N LEU A 27 -11.47 5.79 -12.27
CA LEU A 27 -11.21 6.27 -10.92
C LEU A 27 -11.75 7.70 -10.72
N GLY A 28 -11.66 8.56 -11.73
CA GLY A 28 -12.29 9.87 -11.72
C GLY A 28 -13.81 9.82 -11.57
N GLU A 29 -14.49 8.90 -12.27
CA GLU A 29 -15.94 8.69 -12.12
C GLU A 29 -16.33 8.27 -10.69
N ILE A 30 -15.50 7.40 -10.09
CA ILE A 30 -15.67 6.94 -8.70
C ILE A 30 -15.51 8.11 -7.73
N PHE A 31 -14.54 9.00 -7.97
CA PHE A 31 -14.33 10.17 -7.13
C PHE A 31 -15.53 11.09 -7.16
N GLU A 32 -16.07 11.42 -8.33
CA GLU A 32 -17.30 12.23 -8.45
C GLU A 32 -18.50 11.59 -7.72
N LEU A 33 -18.64 10.26 -7.81
CA LEU A 33 -19.66 9.52 -7.08
C LEU A 33 -19.48 9.61 -5.56
N LEU A 34 -18.24 9.54 -5.08
CA LEU A 34 -17.90 9.72 -3.66
C LEU A 34 -18.08 11.17 -3.21
N ALA A 35 -17.83 12.16 -4.06
CA ALA A 35 -18.06 13.58 -3.78
C ALA A 35 -19.53 13.87 -3.44
N GLY A 36 -20.45 13.12 -4.05
CA GLY A 36 -21.89 13.20 -3.77
C GLY A 36 -22.32 12.61 -2.40
N LEU A 37 -21.45 11.90 -1.68
CA LEU A 37 -21.80 11.27 -0.41
C LEU A 37 -21.79 12.30 0.73
N LYS A 38 -22.97 12.66 1.27
CA LYS A 38 -23.09 13.68 2.33
C LYS A 38 -22.32 13.36 3.63
N ASN A 39 -22.12 12.09 3.96
CA ASN A 39 -21.39 11.69 5.16
C ASN A 39 -19.89 11.70 4.91
N GLU A 40 -19.22 12.73 5.42
CA GLU A 40 -17.78 12.94 5.28
C GLU A 40 -16.94 11.83 5.93
N SER A 41 -17.25 11.46 7.18
CA SER A 41 -16.53 10.39 7.88
C SER A 41 -16.56 9.07 7.10
N LYS A 42 -17.72 8.73 6.52
CA LYS A 42 -17.86 7.54 5.67
C LYS A 42 -17.09 7.68 4.36
N ARG A 43 -17.05 8.88 3.78
CA ARG A 43 -16.30 9.16 2.56
C ARG A 43 -14.80 8.96 2.78
N VAL A 44 -14.26 9.51 3.87
CA VAL A 44 -12.86 9.32 4.29
C VAL A 44 -12.54 7.84 4.48
N GLU A 45 -13.39 7.08 5.18
CA GLU A 45 -13.20 5.64 5.37
C GLU A 45 -13.13 4.87 4.04
N ILE A 46 -13.98 5.24 3.06
CA ILE A 46 -13.98 4.60 1.75
C ILE A 46 -12.70 4.95 0.97
N PHE A 47 -12.29 6.23 0.95
CA PHE A 47 -11.07 6.65 0.28
C PHE A 47 -9.82 6.01 0.87
N GLN A 48 -9.71 5.90 2.20
CA GLN A 48 -8.61 5.21 2.86
C GLN A 48 -8.45 3.77 2.38
N LYS A 49 -9.56 3.01 2.36
CA LYS A 49 -9.56 1.61 1.89
C LYS A 49 -9.25 1.52 0.39
N LEU A 50 -9.77 2.46 -0.39
CA LEU A 50 -9.55 2.54 -1.83
C LEU A 50 -8.09 2.76 -2.17
N PHE A 51 -7.45 3.80 -1.60
CA PHE A 51 -6.05 4.11 -1.84
C PHE A 51 -5.14 2.99 -1.36
N LEU A 52 -5.43 2.42 -0.19
CA LEU A 52 -4.70 1.26 0.31
C LEU A 52 -4.74 0.11 -0.70
N TYR A 53 -5.91 -0.22 -1.25
CA TYR A 53 -6.03 -1.28 -2.24
C TYR A 53 -5.28 -0.96 -3.53
N ILE A 54 -5.47 0.24 -4.08
CA ILE A 54 -4.86 0.65 -5.35
C ILE A 54 -3.34 0.59 -5.26
N PHE A 55 -2.73 1.19 -4.23
CA PHE A 55 -1.28 1.22 -4.07
C PHE A 55 -0.66 -0.14 -3.72
N ASN A 56 -1.45 -1.07 -3.16
CA ASN A 56 -0.98 -2.44 -2.93
C ASN A 56 -0.99 -3.29 -4.20
N VAL A 57 -1.89 -3.00 -5.14
CA VAL A 57 -2.07 -3.82 -6.36
C VAL A 57 -1.36 -3.21 -7.57
N ARG A 58 -1.20 -1.89 -7.62
CA ARG A 58 -0.63 -1.17 -8.75
C ARG A 58 0.53 -0.27 -8.34
N GLU A 59 1.50 -0.17 -9.24
CA GLU A 59 2.61 0.79 -9.17
C GLU A 59 2.20 2.18 -9.68
N ILE A 60 1.05 2.70 -9.21
CA ILE A 60 0.58 4.06 -9.55
C ILE A 60 1.28 5.07 -8.64
N LYS A 61 1.73 6.19 -9.22
CA LYS A 61 2.31 7.27 -8.42
C LYS A 61 1.21 8.01 -7.67
N PRO A 62 1.42 8.37 -6.40
CA PRO A 62 0.42 9.14 -5.64
C PRO A 62 0.01 10.44 -6.33
N THR A 63 0.95 11.06 -7.05
CA THR A 63 0.73 12.27 -7.85
C THR A 63 -0.33 12.09 -8.94
N GLU A 64 -0.48 10.89 -9.51
CA GLU A 64 -1.51 10.64 -10.52
C GLU A 64 -2.90 10.64 -9.89
N ILE A 65 -3.02 10.11 -8.66
CA ILE A 65 -4.26 10.14 -7.89
C ILE A 65 -4.57 11.57 -7.41
N THR A 66 -3.59 12.30 -6.87
CA THR A 66 -3.81 13.69 -6.43
C THR A 66 -4.19 14.60 -7.59
N ASN A 67 -3.61 14.37 -8.78
CA ASN A 67 -4.00 15.09 -9.99
C ASN A 67 -5.46 14.80 -10.36
N LEU A 68 -5.95 13.56 -10.25
CA LEU A 68 -7.38 13.30 -10.48
C LEU A 68 -8.28 13.96 -9.43
N LEU A 69 -7.87 13.94 -8.17
CA LEU A 69 -8.63 14.54 -7.08
C LEU A 69 -8.75 16.06 -7.21
N SER A 70 -7.69 16.74 -7.63
CA SER A 70 -7.69 18.21 -7.79
C SER A 70 -8.64 18.70 -8.89
N HIS A 71 -8.98 17.83 -9.85
CA HIS A 71 -9.98 18.10 -10.88
C HIS A 71 -11.40 17.69 -10.47
N SER A 72 -11.54 16.99 -9.34
CA SER A 72 -12.83 16.61 -8.77
C SER A 72 -13.33 17.68 -7.79
N LYS A 73 -14.64 17.69 -7.50
CA LYS A 73 -15.23 18.65 -6.52
C LYS A 73 -14.90 18.33 -5.05
N ILE A 74 -13.78 17.68 -4.78
CA ILE A 74 -13.45 17.08 -3.48
C ILE A 74 -12.41 17.95 -2.75
N ASN A 75 -12.48 17.93 -1.41
CA ASN A 75 -11.59 18.71 -0.53
C ASN A 75 -10.11 18.26 -0.66
N ARG A 76 -9.16 19.18 -0.45
CA ARG A 76 -7.71 18.92 -0.40
C ARG A 76 -7.34 17.83 0.62
N ASP A 77 -8.11 17.67 1.69
CA ASP A 77 -7.87 16.63 2.71
C ASP A 77 -7.77 15.20 2.12
N TYR A 78 -8.40 14.94 0.97
CA TYR A 78 -8.34 13.65 0.29
C TYR A 78 -7.06 13.47 -0.56
N GLU A 79 -6.44 14.55 -1.02
CA GLU A 79 -5.10 14.52 -1.65
C GLU A 79 -4.05 14.13 -0.60
N ASP A 80 -4.11 14.76 0.58
CA ASP A 80 -3.23 14.44 1.71
C ASP A 80 -3.43 12.99 2.17
N LEU A 81 -4.68 12.52 2.17
CA LEU A 81 -5.00 11.12 2.47
C LEU A 81 -4.35 10.13 1.48
N ALA A 82 -4.35 10.44 0.19
CA ALA A 82 -3.68 9.60 -0.81
C ALA A 82 -2.17 9.57 -0.60
N MET A 83 -1.56 10.75 -0.39
CA MET A 83 -0.12 10.90 -0.16
C MET A 83 0.36 10.15 1.10
N THR A 84 -0.33 10.36 2.22
CA THR A 84 0.02 9.72 3.50
C THR A 84 -0.15 8.19 3.45
N THR A 85 -1.16 7.70 2.75
CA THR A 85 -1.36 6.25 2.54
C THR A 85 -0.19 5.64 1.75
N ALA A 86 0.24 6.30 0.67
CA ALA A 86 1.36 5.84 -0.13
C ALA A 86 2.70 5.90 0.64
N GLU A 87 2.94 6.97 1.39
CA GLU A 87 4.16 7.09 2.20
C GLU A 87 4.24 5.99 3.26
N LYS A 88 3.10 5.69 3.92
CA LYS A 88 3.02 4.59 4.88
C LYS A 88 3.38 3.25 4.23
N LEU A 89 2.81 2.93 3.07
CA LEU A 89 3.11 1.69 2.35
C LEU A 89 4.57 1.62 1.92
N ARG A 90 5.17 2.74 1.48
CA ARG A 90 6.59 2.79 1.13
C ARG A 90 7.47 2.48 2.35
N LYS A 91 7.19 3.08 3.50
CA LYS A 91 7.91 2.81 4.76
C LYS A 91 7.77 1.33 5.18
N GLU A 92 6.56 0.78 5.09
CA GLU A 92 6.34 -0.65 5.36
C GLU A 92 7.12 -1.55 4.39
N GLY A 93 7.19 -1.17 3.12
CA GLY A 93 7.97 -1.85 2.10
C GLY A 93 9.47 -1.80 2.36
N GLU A 94 10.01 -0.63 2.74
CA GLU A 94 11.42 -0.44 3.11
C GLU A 94 11.80 -1.30 4.32
N ILE A 95 11.00 -1.28 5.38
CA ILE A 95 11.22 -2.11 6.58
C ILE A 95 11.21 -3.60 6.21
N LYS A 96 10.23 -4.05 5.42
CA LYS A 96 10.17 -5.44 4.95
C LYS A 96 11.37 -5.81 4.08
N GLY A 97 11.84 -4.89 3.24
CA GLY A 97 13.02 -5.07 2.39
C GLY A 97 14.30 -5.20 3.22
N GLU A 98 14.51 -4.30 4.17
CA GLU A 98 15.64 -4.34 5.10
C GLU A 98 15.65 -5.66 5.89
N PHE A 99 14.51 -6.05 6.46
CA PHE A 99 14.40 -7.30 7.21
C PHE A 99 14.68 -8.52 6.34
N LYS A 100 14.17 -8.58 5.10
CA LYS A 100 14.52 -9.65 4.14
C LYS A 100 16.02 -9.68 3.84
N GLY A 101 16.65 -8.52 3.68
CA GLY A 101 18.10 -8.41 3.48
C GLY A 101 18.90 -8.93 4.68
N LYS A 102 18.45 -8.65 5.91
CA LYS A 102 19.03 -9.22 7.14
C LYS A 102 18.94 -10.75 7.16
N ILE A 103 17.78 -11.31 6.79
CA ILE A 103 17.57 -12.77 6.69
C ILE A 103 18.48 -13.41 5.64
N GLU A 104 18.61 -12.81 4.47
CA GLU A 104 19.51 -13.30 3.42
C GLU A 104 20.98 -13.25 3.85
N THR A 105 21.37 -12.16 4.52
CA THR A 105 22.72 -12.00 5.09
C THR A 105 23.00 -13.10 6.12
N ALA A 106 22.05 -13.39 7.03
CA ALA A 106 22.18 -14.47 8.01
C ALA A 106 22.40 -15.83 7.34
N ARG A 107 21.64 -16.16 6.28
CA ARG A 107 21.84 -17.41 5.52
C ARG A 107 23.22 -17.52 4.92
N ASN A 108 23.73 -16.42 4.35
CA ASN A 108 25.06 -16.42 3.74
C ASN A 108 26.15 -16.57 4.81
N MET A 109 26.01 -15.91 5.96
CA MET A 109 26.92 -16.08 7.08
C MET A 109 26.96 -17.54 7.59
N PHE A 110 25.81 -18.20 7.75
CA PHE A 110 25.82 -19.62 8.14
C PHE A 110 26.48 -20.53 7.08
N LYS A 111 26.30 -20.25 5.78
CA LYS A 111 27.00 -20.98 4.71
C LYS A 111 28.51 -20.83 4.78
N GLU A 112 28.99 -19.66 5.21
CA GLU A 112 30.42 -19.36 5.41
C GLU A 112 30.95 -19.87 6.77
N GLY A 113 30.11 -20.55 7.58
CA GLY A 113 30.52 -21.17 8.85
C GLY A 113 30.55 -20.22 10.04
N PHE A 114 29.84 -19.10 10.00
CA PHE A 114 29.72 -18.21 11.15
C PHE A 114 28.84 -18.83 12.25
N GLU A 115 29.26 -18.66 13.50
CA GLU A 115 28.52 -19.09 14.69
C GLU A 115 27.25 -18.25 14.91
N LEU A 116 26.24 -18.86 15.56
CA LEU A 116 24.92 -18.25 15.80
C LEU A 116 25.03 -16.90 16.53
N ASP A 117 25.87 -16.78 17.55
CA ASP A 117 26.02 -15.52 18.30
C ASP A 117 26.53 -14.36 17.42
N VAL A 118 27.42 -14.68 16.46
CA VAL A 118 27.97 -13.70 15.53
C VAL A 118 26.90 -13.27 14.54
N VAL A 119 26.12 -14.22 14.03
CA VAL A 119 25.00 -13.94 13.10
C VAL A 119 23.96 -13.05 13.77
N LEU A 120 23.50 -13.38 14.98
CA LEU A 120 22.50 -12.59 15.72
C LEU A 120 23.01 -11.17 15.98
N ARG A 121 24.28 -11.01 16.37
CA ARG A 121 24.89 -9.71 16.66
C ARG A 121 25.03 -8.82 15.42
N ILE A 122 25.44 -9.38 14.28
CA ILE A 122 25.68 -8.61 13.05
C ILE A 122 24.38 -8.25 12.35
N THR A 123 23.43 -9.19 12.29
CA THR A 123 22.17 -8.98 11.59
C THR A 123 21.11 -8.27 12.43
N GLU A 124 21.34 -8.19 13.75
CA GLU A 124 20.37 -7.71 14.76
C GLU A 124 19.06 -8.51 14.76
N LEU A 125 19.09 -9.72 14.21
CA LEU A 125 17.96 -10.64 14.23
C LEU A 125 17.91 -11.37 15.57
N THR A 126 16.71 -11.80 15.94
CA THR A 126 16.50 -12.74 17.04
C THR A 126 16.61 -14.18 16.53
N GLU A 127 16.84 -15.13 17.46
CA GLU A 127 16.81 -16.55 17.10
C GLU A 127 15.42 -16.98 16.57
N GLN A 128 14.35 -16.35 17.07
CA GLN A 128 12.99 -16.62 16.58
C GLN A 128 12.82 -16.15 15.13
N ASP A 129 13.35 -14.97 14.77
CA ASP A 129 13.31 -14.49 13.38
C ASP A 129 13.95 -15.49 12.42
N LEU A 130 15.08 -16.09 12.82
CA LEU A 130 15.77 -17.11 12.04
C LEU A 130 14.94 -18.39 11.89
N LYS A 131 14.28 -18.85 12.96
CA LYS A 131 13.40 -20.04 12.94
C LYS A 131 12.17 -19.83 12.09
N ASP A 132 11.49 -18.69 12.24
CA ASP A 132 10.26 -18.36 11.50
C ASP A 132 10.51 -18.30 9.99
N HIS A 133 11.74 -18.01 9.59
CA HIS A 133 12.14 -17.95 8.19
C HIS A 133 12.88 -19.22 7.74
N GLY A 134 13.06 -20.25 8.58
CA GLY A 134 13.76 -21.48 8.22
C GLY A 134 15.21 -21.26 7.81
N VAL A 135 15.91 -20.36 8.52
CA VAL A 135 17.36 -20.18 8.41
C VAL A 135 18.09 -21.22 9.25
N ILE A 136 17.54 -21.56 10.42
CA ILE A 136 18.01 -22.57 11.37
C ILE A 136 16.85 -23.44 11.85
#